data_AF-A0A813P4A3-F1
#
_entry.id   AF-A0A813P4A3-F1
#
_cell.length_a   1.000
_cell.length_b   1.000
_cell.length_c   1.000
_cell.angle_alpha   90.00
_cell.angle_beta   90.00
_cell.angle_gamma   90.00
#
_symmetry.space_group_name_H-M   'P 1'
#
loop_
_entity.id
_entity.type
_entity.pdbx_description
1 polymer ?
#
loop_
_entity_poly.entity_id
_entity_poly.type
_entity_poly.pdbx_seq_one_letter_code
_entity_poly.pdbx_strand_id
1 'polypeptide(L)'
;MNTCSFTFNSLRTKLPCHVFGVERTWEYLKQEFDRHSDGLPDAKYYETMGPGPQLFAVIGNTVYYHDDEKWFPYISATNIIYSIMNIDD
;
A
#
# COMPACT_ATOMS: atom_id res chain seq x y z
N MET A 1 8.41 13.70 0.92
CA MET A 1 7.41 12.73 0.45
C MET A 1 7.57 11.44 1.26
N ASN A 2 6.51 10.98 1.94
CA ASN A 2 6.59 9.75 2.75
C ASN A 2 6.48 8.52 1.84
N THR A 3 7.27 7.49 2.14
CA THR A 3 7.25 6.22 1.42
C THR A 3 7.15 5.07 2.40
N CYS A 4 6.54 3.99 1.93
CA CYS A 4 6.43 2.75 2.68
C CYS A 4 6.83 1.60 1.75
N SER A 5 7.60 0.64 2.26
CA SER A 5 7.81 -0.62 1.56
C SER A 5 7.56 -1.79 2.48
N PHE A 6 7.18 -2.92 1.89
CA PHE A 6 6.98 -4.17 2.61
C PHE A 6 7.26 -5.36 1.70
N THR A 7 7.50 -6.51 2.30
CA THR A 7 7.69 -7.78 1.57
C THR A 7 6.58 -8.74 1.94
N PHE A 8 5.96 -9.38 0.96
CA PHE A 8 4.97 -10.42 1.18
C PHE A 8 5.27 -11.67 0.35
N ASN A 9 4.83 -12.83 0.82
CA ASN A 9 4.93 -14.06 0.03
C ASN A 9 3.74 -14.16 -0.91
N SER A 10 3.98 -14.08 -2.21
CA SER A 10 2.93 -14.23 -3.21
C SER A 10 2.45 -15.67 -3.27
N LEU A 11 1.14 -15.87 -3.11
CA LEU A 11 0.53 -17.20 -3.22
C LEU A 11 0.68 -17.79 -4.63
N ARG A 12 0.77 -16.93 -5.65
CA ARG A 12 0.88 -17.35 -7.06
C ARG A 12 2.29 -17.81 -7.41
N THR A 13 3.32 -17.06 -7.00
CA THR A 13 4.71 -17.37 -7.37
C THR A 13 5.46 -18.15 -6.29
N LYS A 14 4.93 -18.22 -5.06
CA LYS A 14 5.60 -18.77 -3.87
C LYS A 14 6.95 -18.11 -3.57
N LEU A 15 7.19 -16.91 -4.11
CA LEU A 15 8.40 -16.13 -3.91
C LEU A 15 8.09 -14.86 -3.12
N PRO A 16 9.06 -14.32 -2.37
CA PRO A 16 8.93 -13.03 -1.73
C PRO A 16 8.83 -11.93 -2.80
N CYS A 17 7.79 -11.10 -2.70
CA CYS A 17 7.58 -9.93 -3.52
C CYS A 17 7.80 -8.69 -2.67
N HIS A 18 8.64 -7.78 -3.15
CA HIS A 18 8.87 -6.49 -2.52
C HIS A 18 7.95 -5.45 -3.16
N VAL A 19 7.18 -4.74 -2.33
CA VAL A 19 6.28 -3.68 -2.75
C VAL A 19 6.80 -2.38 -2.15
N PHE A 20 6.88 -1.36 -2.99
CA PHE A 20 7.19 -0.01 -2.59
C PHE A 20 5.99 0.86 -2.93
N GLY A 21 5.68 1.82 -2.06
CA GLY A 21 4.64 2.78 -2.33
C GLY A 21 4.92 4.16 -1.76
N VAL A 22 4.24 5.13 -2.34
CA VAL A 22 4.38 6.54 -2.00
C VAL A 22 3.09 7.06 -1.41
N GLU A 23 3.20 7.75 -0.28
CA GLU A 23 2.03 8.19 0.46
C GLU A 23 1.18 9.18 -0.36
N ARG A 24 -0.13 8.93 -0.35
CA ARG A 24 -1.16 9.75 -1.00
C ARG A 24 -2.36 9.87 -0.09
N THR A 25 -3.22 10.85 -0.38
CA THR A 25 -4.55 10.90 0.24
C THR A 25 -5.43 9.79 -0.34
N TRP A 26 -6.40 9.32 0.43
CA TRP A 26 -7.35 8.33 -0.07
C TRP A 26 -8.15 8.89 -1.24
N GLU A 27 -8.55 10.16 -1.16
CA GLU A 27 -9.31 10.85 -2.20
C GLU A 27 -8.58 10.87 -3.56
N TYR A 28 -7.25 11.08 -3.54
CA TYR A 28 -6.44 10.99 -4.76
C TYR A 28 -6.46 9.58 -5.35
N LEU A 29 -6.17 8.56 -4.52
CA LEU A 29 -6.12 7.17 -4.96
C LEU A 29 -7.49 6.66 -5.43
N LYS A 30 -8.55 7.13 -4.76
CA LYS A 30 -9.93 6.80 -5.10
C LYS A 30 -10.28 7.28 -6.50
N GLN A 31 -9.87 8.51 -6.85
CA GLN A 31 -10.07 9.07 -8.18
C GLN A 31 -9.14 8.42 -9.23
N GLU A 32 -7.86 8.25 -8.90
CA GLU A 32 -6.85 7.74 -9.83
C GLU A 32 -7.11 6.28 -10.25
N PHE A 33 -7.57 5.46 -9.30
CA PHE A 33 -7.82 4.04 -9.52
C PHE A 33 -9.30 3.66 -9.61
N ASP A 34 -10.19 4.65 -9.80
CA ASP A 34 -11.63 4.46 -9.93
C ASP A 34 -12.22 3.56 -8.82
N ARG A 35 -11.94 3.89 -7.55
CA ARG A 35 -12.42 3.12 -6.39
C ARG A 35 -13.74 3.66 -5.89
N HIS A 36 -14.67 2.75 -5.60
CA HIS A 36 -16.02 3.13 -5.20
C HIS A 36 -16.24 3.03 -3.69
N SER A 37 -15.38 2.30 -2.97
CA SER A 37 -15.47 2.11 -1.53
C SER A 37 -14.88 3.27 -0.72
N ASP A 38 -15.14 3.21 0.59
CA ASP A 38 -14.53 4.10 1.56
C ASP A 38 -13.13 3.65 1.96
N GLY A 39 -12.38 4.60 2.49
CA GLY A 39 -11.08 4.35 3.07
C GLY A 39 -11.22 3.61 4.40
N LEU A 40 -10.12 3.04 4.87
CA LEU A 40 -10.02 2.53 6.23
C LEU A 40 -9.76 3.68 7.23
N PRO A 41 -10.43 3.70 8.39
CA PRO A 41 -10.15 4.68 9.43
C PRO A 41 -8.70 4.53 9.94
N ASP A 42 -8.06 5.64 10.27
CA ASP A 42 -6.68 5.71 10.80
C ASP A 42 -5.60 5.08 9.89
N ALA A 43 -5.92 4.86 8.61
CA ALA A 43 -4.97 4.32 7.65
C ALA A 43 -4.13 5.40 6.97
N LYS A 44 -2.88 5.04 6.70
CA LYS A 44 -2.04 5.73 5.71
C LYS A 44 -2.13 4.99 4.39
N TYR A 45 -2.27 5.73 3.29
CA TYR A 45 -2.47 5.14 1.96
C TYR A 45 -1.28 5.39 1.07
N TYR A 46 -0.98 4.39 0.24
CA TYR A 46 0.19 4.38 -0.61
C TYR A 46 -0.19 3.94 -2.03
N GLU A 47 0.27 4.72 -3.00
CA GLU A 47 0.30 4.36 -4.41
C GLU A 47 1.50 3.42 -4.63
N THR A 48 1.27 2.22 -5.17
CA THR A 48 2.35 1.26 -5.41
C THR A 48 3.20 1.69 -6.60
N MET A 49 4.52 1.74 -6.43
CA MET A 49 5.47 1.90 -7.54
C MET A 49 6.09 0.54 -7.86
N GLY A 50 5.67 -0.05 -8.97
CA GLY A 50 6.20 -1.33 -9.46
C GLY A 50 5.22 -2.48 -9.31
N PRO A 51 5.70 -3.73 -9.17
CA PRO A 51 4.84 -4.90 -9.18
C PRO A 51 4.04 -5.02 -7.88
N GLY A 52 2.75 -5.35 -7.99
CA GLY A 52 1.89 -5.52 -6.84
C GLY A 52 0.46 -5.04 -7.09
N PRO A 53 -0.36 -4.89 -6.04
CA PRO A 53 -1.64 -4.20 -6.13
C PRO A 53 -1.40 -2.73 -6.48
N GLN A 54 -2.35 -2.07 -7.15
CA GLN A 54 -2.23 -0.67 -7.55
C GLN A 54 -2.01 0.27 -6.35
N LEU A 55 -2.60 -0.06 -5.21
CA LEU A 55 -2.50 0.71 -3.97
C LEU A 55 -2.59 -0.21 -2.75
N PHE A 56 -2.11 0.28 -1.62
CA PHE A 56 -2.23 -0.37 -0.33
C PHE A 56 -2.44 0.65 0.79
N ALA A 57 -2.98 0.18 1.91
CA ALA A 57 -3.15 0.96 3.13
C ALA A 57 -2.39 0.30 4.28
N VAL A 58 -1.99 1.09 5.26
CA VAL A 58 -1.32 0.62 6.45
C VAL A 58 -1.98 1.19 7.70
N ILE A 59 -2.35 0.31 8.62
CA ILE A 59 -2.91 0.64 9.95
C ILE A 59 -1.99 0.02 10.98
N GLY A 60 -1.26 0.86 11.73
CA GLY A 60 -0.23 0.40 12.66
C GLY A 60 0.84 -0.45 11.95
N ASN A 61 0.79 -1.76 12.18
CA ASN A 61 1.71 -2.75 11.60
C ASN A 61 1.04 -3.73 10.63
N THR A 62 -0.19 -3.44 10.20
CA THR A 62 -0.94 -4.30 9.26
C THR A 62 -1.10 -3.59 7.92
N VAL A 63 -0.71 -4.29 6.85
CA VAL A 63 -0.87 -3.82 5.48
C VAL A 63 -2.15 -4.40 4.90
N TYR A 64 -2.88 -3.60 4.14
CA TYR A 64 -4.10 -4.00 3.42
C TYR A 64 -3.93 -3.70 1.93
N TYR A 65 -4.31 -4.64 1.07
CA TYR A 65 -4.52 -4.33 -0.35
C TYR A 65 -5.98 -4.03 -0.62
N HIS A 66 -6.20 -3.30 -1.70
CA HIS A 66 -7.53 -2.98 -2.19
C HIS A 66 -7.83 -3.80 -3.44
N ASP A 67 -8.90 -4.58 -3.36
CA ASP A 67 -9.46 -5.36 -4.46
C ASP A 67 -10.78 -4.72 -4.87
N ASP A 68 -10.67 -3.61 -5.62
CA ASP A 68 -11.72 -2.81 -6.27
C ASP A 68 -12.84 -2.25 -5.35
N GLU A 69 -13.54 -3.12 -4.65
CA GLU A 69 -14.63 -2.77 -3.74
C GLU A 69 -14.22 -2.92 -2.26
N LYS A 70 -13.20 -3.72 -1.94
CA LYS A 70 -12.92 -4.09 -0.54
C LYS A 70 -11.44 -4.09 -0.18
N TRP A 71 -11.20 -3.83 1.10
CA TRP A 71 -9.89 -3.94 1.73
C TRP A 71 -9.66 -5.32 2.32
N PHE A 72 -8.50 -5.89 2.06
CA PHE A 72 -8.10 -7.20 2.56
C PHE A 72 -6.71 -7.13 3.19
N PRO A 73 -6.50 -7.75 4.37
CA PRO A 73 -5.20 -7.73 5.03
C PRO A 73 -4.19 -8.62 4.28
N TYR A 74 -2.97 -8.12 4.09
CA TYR A 74 -1.82 -8.94 3.76
C TYR A 74 -1.29 -9.64 5.02
N ILE A 75 -1.81 -10.82 5.30
CA ILE A 75 -1.40 -11.62 6.47
C ILE A 75 0.10 -12.00 6.40
N SER A 76 0.66 -12.14 5.20
CA SER A 76 2.07 -12.47 4.99
C SER A 76 2.99 -11.25 4.84
N ALA A 77 2.48 -10.03 5.02
CA ALA A 77 3.32 -8.83 4.95
C ALA A 77 4.32 -8.81 6.12
N THR A 78 5.57 -8.55 5.76
CA THR A 78 6.72 -8.48 6.67
C THR A 78 7.61 -7.31 6.25
N ASN A 79 8.53 -6.90 7.13
CA ASN A 79 9.52 -5.86 6.85
C ASN A 79 8.88 -4.55 6.38
N ILE A 80 7.84 -4.09 7.10
CA ILE A 80 7.20 -2.79 6.83
C ILE A 80 8.19 -1.71 7.24
N ILE A 81 8.70 -0.97 6.25
CA ILE A 81 9.70 0.08 6.41
C ILE A 81 9.08 1.40 5.98
N TYR A 82 9.17 2.40 6.86
CA TYR A 82 8.74 3.76 6.58
C TYR A 82 9.96 4.66 6.38
N SER A 83 9.93 5.46 5.32
CA SER A 83 11.00 6.40 5.00
C SER A 83 10.42 7.76 4.64
N ILE A 84 11.12 8.82 5.02
CA ILE A 84 10.79 10.19 4.62
C ILE A 84 11.84 10.58 3.59
N MET A 85 11.44 10.72 2.33
CA MET A 85 12.30 11.36 1.33
C MET A 85 12.18 12.87 1.50
N ASN A 86 13.19 13.49 2.09
CA ASN A 86 13.41 14.92 1.96
C ASN A 86 13.99 15.13 0.56
N ILE A 87 13.25 15.84 -0.28
CA ILE A 87 13.82 16.42 -1.48
C ILE A 87 14.30 17.79 -1.01
N ASP A 88 15.57 17.88 -0.64
CA ASP A 88 16.24 19.17 -0.54
C ASP A 88 16.25 19.77 -1.96
N ASP A 89 15.65 20.95 -2.09
CA ASP A 89 15.56 21.80 -3.30
C ASP A 89 16.93 22.36 -3.71
#